data_AF-B4IFG5-F1
#
_entry.id   AF-B4IFG5-F1
#
_cell.length_a   1.000
_cell.length_b   1.000
_cell.length_c   1.000
_cell.angle_alpha   90.00
_cell.angle_beta   90.00
_cell.angle_gamma   90.00
#
_symmetry.space_group_name_H-M   'P 1'
#
loop_
_entity.id
_entity.type
_entity.pdbx_description
1 polymer ?
#
loop_
_entity_poly.entity_id
_entity_poly.type
_entity_poly.pdbx_seq_one_letter_code
_entity_poly.pdbx_strand_id
1 'polypeptide(L)'
;MFATLLILILASTDILATDYILLVEDSDIYTPCTDGPPGSVSLNEAFDAKMSVLHFNRGNWEPTVFNSLTPDFCDAMFNPNLFWYKYWFKNFENRDEIQEKCLATQGTVLVYNPFVVVPRLNNVMGPTLKGRYKVVFLFEAFNEQDERQPSSVCFEITGDAEKIKN
;
A
#
# COMPACT_ATOMS: atom_id res chain seq x y z
N MET A 1 -1.20 25.62 -36.54
CA MET A 1 -2.24 24.60 -36.27
C MET A 1 -1.72 23.45 -35.40
N PHE A 2 -0.52 22.89 -35.65
CA PHE A 2 0.06 21.85 -34.78
C PHE A 2 0.44 22.34 -33.37
N ALA A 3 1.01 23.54 -33.23
CA ALA A 3 1.44 24.07 -31.93
C ALA A 3 0.26 24.33 -30.96
N THR A 4 -0.86 24.82 -31.46
CA THR A 4 -2.09 25.04 -30.68
C THR A 4 -2.73 23.72 -30.23
N LEU A 5 -2.67 22.68 -31.08
CA LEU A 5 -3.15 21.35 -30.73
C LEU A 5 -2.28 20.71 -29.64
N LEU A 6 -0.96 20.87 -29.72
CA LEU A 6 -0.01 20.42 -28.69
C LEU A 6 -0.23 21.12 -27.34
N ILE A 7 -0.49 22.42 -27.32
CA ILE A 7 -0.80 23.16 -26.08
C ILE A 7 -2.12 22.68 -25.46
N LEU A 8 -3.16 22.41 -26.27
CA LEU A 8 -4.43 21.90 -25.77
C LEU A 8 -4.33 20.45 -25.27
N ILE A 9 -3.47 19.63 -25.89
CA ILE A 9 -3.20 18.25 -25.44
C ILE A 9 -2.40 18.27 -24.14
N LEU A 10 -1.36 19.10 -24.03
CA LEU A 10 -0.57 19.23 -22.79
C LEU A 10 -1.40 19.87 -21.66
N ALA A 11 -2.23 20.86 -21.96
CA ALA A 11 -3.12 21.48 -20.99
C ALA A 11 -4.25 20.54 -20.54
N SER A 12 -4.69 19.57 -21.35
CA SER A 12 -5.71 18.61 -20.95
C SER A 12 -5.15 17.47 -20.09
N THR A 13 -3.88 17.09 -20.28
CA THR A 13 -3.23 16.06 -19.45
C THR A 13 -3.02 16.49 -18.01
N ASP A 14 -2.83 17.79 -17.76
CA ASP A 14 -2.60 18.32 -16.40
C ASP A 14 -3.89 18.49 -15.57
N ILE A 15 -5.08 18.44 -16.19
CA ILE A 15 -6.36 18.74 -15.51
C ILE A 15 -6.91 17.56 -14.69
N LEU A 16 -6.52 16.33 -14.99
CA LEU A 16 -7.06 15.12 -14.34
C LEU A 16 -6.22 14.62 -13.16
N ALA A 17 -5.06 15.21 -12.92
CA ALA A 17 -4.22 14.91 -11.77
C ALA A 17 -4.73 15.68 -10.53
N THR A 18 -5.01 14.98 -9.43
CA THR A 18 -5.35 15.61 -8.14
C THR A 18 -4.64 14.87 -7.02
N ASP A 19 -4.19 15.64 -6.03
CA ASP A 19 -3.51 15.11 -4.86
C ASP A 19 -4.48 14.86 -3.70
N TYR A 20 -4.28 13.75 -2.99
CA TYR A 20 -5.11 13.33 -1.85
C TYR A 20 -4.26 13.00 -0.64
N ILE A 21 -4.82 13.26 0.54
CA ILE A 21 -4.30 12.77 1.82
C ILE A 21 -5.22 11.68 2.35
N LEU A 22 -4.63 10.62 2.90
CA LEU A 22 -5.36 9.59 3.63
C LEU A 22 -5.26 9.87 5.13
N LEU A 23 -6.41 10.04 5.78
CA LEU A 23 -6.50 10.20 7.22
C LEU A 23 -6.82 8.82 7.83
N VAL A 24 -5.82 8.22 8.47
CA VAL A 24 -5.92 6.89 9.09
C VAL A 24 -6.67 7.01 10.42
N GLU A 25 -7.64 6.13 10.66
CA GLU A 25 -8.54 6.21 11.83
C GLU A 25 -7.91 5.71 13.16
N ASP A 26 -6.87 4.87 13.14
CA ASP A 26 -6.27 4.31 14.37
C ASP A 26 -4.75 4.50 14.47
N SER A 27 -4.27 4.73 15.72
CA SER A 27 -2.84 4.82 16.06
C SER A 27 -2.13 3.47 16.09
N ASP A 28 -2.89 2.39 16.24
CA ASP A 28 -2.41 1.02 16.13
C ASP A 28 -2.67 0.55 14.68
N ILE A 29 -1.73 0.90 13.80
CA ILE A 29 -1.82 0.80 12.32
C ILE A 29 -2.14 -0.61 11.78
N TYR A 30 -2.09 -1.64 12.62
CA TYR A 30 -2.18 -3.04 12.22
C TYR A 30 -3.34 -3.76 12.93
N THR A 31 -4.56 -3.62 12.42
CA THR A 31 -5.69 -4.45 12.86
C THR A 31 -5.70 -5.77 12.06
N PRO A 32 -5.77 -6.95 12.71
CA PRO A 32 -5.94 -8.21 12.01
C PRO A 32 -7.21 -8.20 11.15
N CYS A 33 -7.15 -8.78 9.95
CA CYS A 33 -8.33 -8.88 9.08
C CYS A 33 -9.43 -9.72 9.72
N THR A 34 -10.68 -9.25 9.69
CA THR A 34 -11.85 -10.02 10.17
C THR A 34 -12.17 -11.23 9.28
N ASP A 35 -11.83 -11.19 7.99
CA ASP A 35 -12.12 -12.23 7.00
C ASP A 35 -10.85 -12.78 6.31
N GLY A 36 -9.73 -12.87 7.06
CA GLY A 36 -8.49 -13.45 6.56
C GLY A 36 -8.60 -14.95 6.23
N PRO A 37 -7.75 -15.50 5.34
CA PRO A 37 -7.67 -16.94 5.12
C PRO A 37 -7.37 -17.70 6.44
N PRO A 38 -7.97 -18.88 6.67
CA PRO A 38 -7.65 -19.69 7.85
C PRO A 38 -6.16 -20.06 7.88
N GLY A 39 -5.47 -19.83 8.99
CA GLY A 39 -4.05 -20.16 9.16
C GLY A 39 -3.07 -18.99 9.02
N SER A 40 -3.54 -17.75 9.17
CA SER A 40 -2.68 -16.57 9.10
C SER A 40 -1.60 -16.54 10.21
N VAL A 41 -0.37 -16.13 9.85
CA VAL A 41 0.82 -16.05 10.74
C VAL A 41 1.46 -14.64 10.67
N SER A 42 2.65 -14.46 11.27
CA SER A 42 3.40 -13.20 11.34
C SER A 42 4.14 -12.84 10.04
N LEU A 43 4.43 -11.54 9.83
CA LEU A 43 4.97 -10.91 8.60
C LEU A 43 6.18 -11.64 7.98
N ASN A 44 6.85 -12.44 8.79
CA ASN A 44 8.13 -13.13 8.60
C ASN A 44 8.18 -14.25 7.54
N GLU A 45 7.13 -14.45 6.76
CA GLU A 45 7.12 -15.53 5.76
C GLU A 45 6.71 -15.05 4.37
N ALA A 46 6.34 -13.78 4.20
CA ALA A 46 5.70 -13.30 2.99
C ALA A 46 6.66 -12.78 1.91
N PHE A 47 6.43 -13.23 0.68
CA PHE A 47 7.20 -12.87 -0.51
C PHE A 47 6.39 -12.01 -1.48
N ASP A 48 5.07 -12.19 -1.54
CA ASP A 48 4.19 -11.32 -2.34
C ASP A 48 3.28 -10.49 -1.45
N ALA A 49 3.09 -9.22 -1.81
CA ALA A 49 2.19 -8.31 -1.12
C ALA A 49 1.05 -7.86 -2.04
N LYS A 50 -0.17 -8.27 -1.69
CA LYS A 50 -1.40 -7.82 -2.32
C LYS A 50 -2.03 -6.71 -1.48
N MET A 51 -2.29 -5.58 -2.13
CA MET A 51 -3.07 -4.49 -1.56
C MET A 51 -4.43 -4.44 -2.25
N SER A 52 -5.51 -4.53 -1.47
CA SER A 52 -6.87 -4.34 -1.95
C SER A 52 -7.44 -3.05 -1.36
N VAL A 53 -7.82 -2.10 -2.21
CA VAL A 53 -8.41 -0.82 -1.82
C VAL A 53 -9.90 -0.89 -2.07
N LEU A 54 -10.67 -0.78 -0.99
CA LEU A 54 -12.12 -0.87 -0.93
C LEU A 54 -12.70 0.50 -0.60
N HIS A 55 -13.81 0.85 -1.22
CA HIS A 55 -14.57 2.06 -0.91
C HIS A 55 -15.87 1.69 -0.21
N PHE A 56 -16.23 2.39 0.86
CA PHE A 56 -17.45 2.14 1.60
C PHE A 56 -18.64 2.81 0.92
N ASN A 57 -19.58 2.01 0.43
CA ASN A 57 -20.77 2.49 -0.25
C ASN A 57 -22.02 1.87 0.38
N ARG A 58 -22.85 2.71 1.02
CA ARG A 58 -24.17 2.34 1.57
C ARG A 58 -24.19 1.06 2.42
N GLY A 59 -23.18 0.84 3.24
CA GLY A 59 -23.11 -0.33 4.14
C GLY A 59 -22.22 -1.46 3.62
N ASN A 60 -21.73 -1.39 2.38
CA ASN A 60 -20.90 -2.44 1.78
C ASN A 60 -19.52 -1.91 1.39
N TRP A 61 -18.53 -2.80 1.42
CA TRP A 61 -17.19 -2.54 0.90
C TRP A 61 -17.12 -2.97 -0.57
N GLU A 62 -16.87 -2.03 -1.46
CA GLU A 62 -16.79 -2.26 -2.91
C GLU A 62 -15.34 -2.14 -3.39
N PRO A 63 -14.81 -3.07 -4.21
CA PRO A 63 -13.45 -3.00 -4.72
C PRO A 63 -13.27 -1.81 -5.65
N THR A 64 -12.09 -1.20 -5.59
CA THR A 64 -11.72 -0.08 -6.45
C THR A 64 -10.71 -0.50 -7.52
N VAL A 65 -10.36 0.44 -8.41
CA VAL A 65 -9.32 0.26 -9.42
C VAL A 65 -7.89 0.35 -8.86
N PHE A 66 -7.71 0.68 -7.58
CA PHE A 66 -6.41 0.88 -6.95
C PHE A 66 -5.80 -0.38 -6.35
N ASN A 67 -6.40 -1.55 -6.59
CA ASN A 67 -5.83 -2.82 -6.16
C ASN A 67 -4.47 -3.06 -6.84
N SER A 68 -3.49 -3.56 -6.10
CA SER A 68 -2.16 -3.83 -6.62
C SER A 68 -1.57 -5.13 -6.09
N LEU A 69 -0.78 -5.79 -6.92
CA LEU A 69 0.10 -6.88 -6.52
C LEU A 69 1.55 -6.38 -6.62
N THR A 70 2.30 -6.54 -5.54
CA THR A 70 3.72 -6.28 -5.48
C THR A 70 4.42 -7.63 -5.37
N PRO A 71 4.88 -8.19 -6.49
CA PRO A 71 5.73 -9.38 -6.45
C PRO A 71 7.08 -9.00 -5.83
N ASP A 72 7.70 -9.95 -5.15
CA ASP A 72 8.98 -9.75 -4.46
C ASP A 72 8.96 -8.51 -3.55
N PHE A 73 8.15 -8.63 -2.50
CA PHE A 73 7.99 -7.60 -1.49
C PHE A 73 9.32 -7.22 -0.83
N CYS A 74 10.25 -8.18 -0.73
CA CYS A 74 11.60 -7.97 -0.19
C CYS A 74 12.35 -6.88 -0.94
N ASP A 75 12.43 -6.99 -2.26
CA ASP A 75 13.07 -5.98 -3.10
C ASP A 75 12.25 -4.68 -3.14
N ALA A 76 10.92 -4.80 -3.17
CA ALA A 76 10.04 -3.64 -3.21
C ALA A 76 10.18 -2.73 -1.97
N MET A 77 10.44 -3.30 -0.79
CA MET A 77 10.64 -2.53 0.43
C MET A 77 11.79 -1.53 0.34
N PHE A 78 12.80 -1.81 -0.48
CA PHE A 78 14.01 -0.99 -0.59
C PHE A 78 14.06 -0.16 -1.88
N ASN A 79 13.05 -0.27 -2.75
CA ASN A 79 13.02 0.45 -4.01
C ASN A 79 12.56 1.91 -3.83
N PRO A 80 13.44 2.91 -4.05
CA PRO A 80 13.15 4.32 -3.80
C PRO A 80 12.08 4.92 -4.74
N ASN A 81 11.77 4.23 -5.83
CA ASN A 81 10.76 4.68 -6.78
C ASN A 81 9.33 4.33 -6.34
N LEU A 82 9.17 3.34 -5.46
CA LEU A 82 7.87 2.89 -4.98
C LEU A 82 7.31 3.81 -3.90
N PHE A 83 5.97 3.90 -3.87
CA PHE A 83 5.23 4.73 -2.92
C PHE A 83 5.59 4.40 -1.46
N TRP A 84 5.60 3.11 -1.12
CA TRP A 84 5.81 2.65 0.26
C TRP A 84 7.19 2.99 0.81
N TYR A 85 8.23 2.98 -0.02
CA TYR A 85 9.57 3.41 0.42
C TYR A 85 9.58 4.87 0.89
N LYS A 86 8.94 5.76 0.12
CA LYS A 86 8.95 7.21 0.36
C LYS A 86 8.29 7.60 1.68
N TYR A 87 7.24 6.88 2.08
CA TYR A 87 6.44 7.19 3.26
C TYR A 87 6.76 6.32 4.46
N TRP A 88 7.06 5.03 4.27
CA TRP A 88 7.22 4.04 5.33
C TRP A 88 8.66 3.49 5.42
N PHE A 89 9.07 2.69 4.43
CA PHE A 89 10.22 1.78 4.57
C PHE A 89 11.59 2.46 4.60
N LYS A 90 11.69 3.74 4.20
CA LYS A 90 12.93 4.51 4.38
C LYS A 90 13.35 4.65 5.85
N ASN A 91 12.42 4.48 6.80
CA ASN A 91 12.66 4.74 8.23
C ASN A 91 13.06 3.48 9.03
N PHE A 92 13.35 2.36 8.36
CA PHE A 92 13.84 1.15 9.04
C PHE A 92 15.09 1.45 9.87
N GLU A 93 15.05 1.07 11.15
CA GLU A 93 16.19 1.14 12.06
C GLU A 93 17.13 -0.04 11.81
N ASN A 94 16.59 -1.27 11.75
CA ASN A 94 17.34 -2.49 11.47
C ASN A 94 17.45 -2.79 9.96
N ARG A 95 17.74 -1.76 9.15
CA ARG A 95 17.74 -1.85 7.68
C ARG A 95 18.61 -2.98 7.14
N ASP A 96 19.85 -3.08 7.60
CA ASP A 96 20.82 -4.05 7.07
C ASP A 96 20.35 -5.49 7.29
N GLU A 97 19.75 -5.77 8.44
CA GLU A 97 19.17 -7.08 8.75
C GLU A 97 17.99 -7.42 7.84
N ILE A 98 17.05 -6.49 7.66
CA ILE A 98 15.87 -6.71 6.79
C ILE A 98 16.29 -6.80 5.33
N GLN A 99 17.35 -6.11 4.92
CA GLN A 99 17.85 -6.18 3.54
C GLN A 99 18.52 -7.53 3.24
N GLU A 100 19.21 -8.12 4.22
CA GLU A 100 19.87 -9.42 4.07
C GLU A 100 18.90 -10.60 4.23
N LYS A 101 18.09 -10.58 5.29
CA LYS A 101 17.24 -11.72 5.69
C LYS A 101 15.81 -11.61 5.18
N CYS A 102 15.38 -10.41 4.80
CA CYS A 102 13.99 -10.06 4.55
C CYS A 102 13.04 -10.60 5.64
N LEU A 103 11.81 -10.89 5.20
CA LEU A 103 10.73 -11.58 5.85
C LEU A 103 11.23 -12.84 6.55
N ALA A 104 12.00 -13.62 5.80
CA ALA A 104 12.06 -15.07 5.81
C ALA A 104 12.63 -15.74 7.08
N THR A 105 13.10 -14.97 8.08
CA THR A 105 13.64 -15.53 9.32
C THR A 105 12.61 -15.46 10.44
N GLN A 106 12.32 -16.61 11.05
CA GLN A 106 11.46 -16.68 12.23
C GLN A 106 12.02 -15.78 13.36
N GLY A 107 11.19 -14.87 13.87
CA GLY A 107 11.57 -13.93 14.92
C GLY A 107 12.10 -12.59 14.41
N THR A 108 12.18 -12.37 13.10
CA THR A 108 12.45 -11.05 12.52
C THR A 108 11.37 -10.06 12.93
N VAL A 109 11.77 -8.83 13.27
CA VAL A 109 10.86 -7.74 13.63
C VAL A 109 11.25 -6.53 12.80
N LEU A 110 10.27 -5.92 12.13
CA LEU A 110 10.48 -4.64 11.45
C LEU A 110 10.55 -3.53 12.50
N VAL A 111 11.74 -2.93 12.68
CA VAL A 111 11.95 -1.84 13.63
C VAL A 111 12.04 -0.52 12.87
N TYR A 112 11.31 0.49 13.33
CA TYR A 112 11.29 1.81 12.72
C TYR A 112 11.75 2.88 13.70
N ASN A 113 12.57 3.81 13.21
CA ASN A 113 12.77 5.08 13.91
C ASN A 113 11.45 5.86 13.96
N PRO A 114 11.06 6.51 15.06
CA PRO A 114 9.79 7.23 15.15
C PRO A 114 9.59 8.25 14.01
N PHE A 115 8.44 8.15 13.33
CA PHE A 115 8.08 9.04 12.22
C PHE A 115 6.57 9.21 12.11
N VAL A 116 6.15 10.31 11.49
CA VAL A 116 4.74 10.54 11.17
C VAL A 116 4.49 10.07 9.74
N VAL A 117 3.54 9.15 9.59
CA VAL A 117 3.07 8.71 8.29
C VAL A 117 2.03 9.72 7.78
N VAL A 118 2.31 10.37 6.66
CA VAL A 118 1.34 11.21 5.94
C VAL A 118 1.27 10.74 4.48
N PRO A 119 0.42 9.77 4.15
CA PRO A 119 0.34 9.23 2.80
C PRO A 119 -0.26 10.28 1.88
N ARG A 120 0.50 10.69 0.85
CA ARG A 120 -0.01 11.57 -0.21
C ARG A 120 -0.02 10.86 -1.55
N LEU A 121 -1.22 10.66 -2.08
CA LEU A 121 -1.42 10.12 -3.41
C LEU A 121 -1.37 11.29 -4.39
N ASN A 122 -0.30 11.36 -5.19
CA ASN A 122 -0.11 12.44 -6.15
C ASN A 122 -0.53 11.99 -7.55
N ASN A 123 -1.00 12.94 -8.37
CA ASN A 123 -1.34 12.69 -9.77
C ASN A 123 -2.34 11.53 -9.98
N VAL A 124 -3.32 11.38 -9.08
CA VAL A 124 -4.34 10.33 -9.21
C VAL A 124 -5.24 10.68 -10.39
N MET A 125 -5.12 9.92 -11.47
CA MET A 125 -6.00 10.01 -12.64
C MET A 125 -7.24 9.14 -12.40
N GLY A 126 -8.44 9.71 -12.58
CA GLY A 126 -9.70 8.97 -12.49
C GLY A 126 -10.76 9.66 -11.64
N PRO A 127 -11.75 8.91 -11.12
CA PRO A 127 -12.79 9.45 -10.26
C PRO A 127 -12.21 10.10 -9.00
N THR A 128 -12.83 11.19 -8.55
CA THR A 128 -12.44 11.87 -7.31
C THR A 128 -12.57 10.92 -6.12
N LEU A 129 -11.48 10.74 -5.36
CA LEU A 129 -11.51 9.96 -4.12
C LEU A 129 -12.20 10.78 -3.04
N LYS A 130 -13.26 10.24 -2.45
CA LYS A 130 -13.98 10.90 -1.37
C LYS A 130 -14.70 9.88 -0.51
N GLY A 131 -14.61 10.07 0.80
CA GLY A 131 -15.31 9.24 1.78
C GLY A 131 -14.40 8.17 2.36
N ARG A 132 -15.02 7.15 2.95
CA ARG A 132 -14.32 6.14 3.74
C ARG A 132 -13.78 5.01 2.86
N TYR A 133 -12.50 4.72 3.02
CA TYR A 133 -11.78 3.66 2.35
C TYR A 133 -11.22 2.66 3.37
N LYS A 134 -11.06 1.43 2.90
CA LYS A 134 -10.36 0.37 3.60
C LYS A 134 -9.27 -0.16 2.68
N VAL A 135 -8.06 -0.31 3.21
CA VAL A 135 -6.93 -0.93 2.53
C VAL A 135 -6.62 -2.23 3.25
N VAL A 136 -6.76 -3.35 2.55
CA VAL A 136 -6.41 -4.68 3.06
C VAL A 136 -5.08 -5.08 2.46
N PHE A 137 -4.11 -5.35 3.31
CA PHE A 137 -2.82 -5.92 2.93
C PHE A 137 -2.85 -7.42 3.20
N LEU A 138 -2.56 -8.20 2.18
CA LEU A 138 -2.36 -9.63 2.27
C LEU A 138 -0.96 -9.96 1.79
N PHE A 139 -0.25 -10.68 2.63
CA PHE A 139 1.15 -11.05 2.49
C PHE A 139 1.21 -12.56 2.40
N GLU A 140 1.64 -13.09 1.27
CA GLU A 140 1.60 -14.52 0.97
C GLU A 140 3.00 -15.10 0.92
N ALA A 141 3.17 -16.25 1.57
CA ALA A 141 4.43 -16.96 1.66
C ALA A 141 4.51 -18.03 0.54
N PHE A 142 5.69 -18.20 -0.05
CA PHE A 142 5.98 -19.18 -1.11
C PHE A 142 7.29 -19.90 -0.76
N ASN A 143 7.41 -21.19 -1.09
CA ASN A 143 8.67 -21.93 -0.92
C ASN A 143 9.58 -21.81 -2.14
N GLU A 144 10.76 -22.43 -2.08
CA GLU A 144 11.72 -22.51 -3.19
C GLU A 144 11.16 -23.19 -4.45
N GLN A 145 10.05 -23.91 -4.33
CA GLN A 145 9.33 -24.57 -5.42
C GLN A 145 8.17 -23.72 -5.96
N ASP A 146 8.05 -22.46 -5.54
CA ASP A 146 6.99 -21.51 -5.89
C ASP A 146 5.59 -21.98 -5.46
N GLU A 147 5.52 -22.82 -4.42
CA GLU A 147 4.26 -23.30 -3.86
C GLU A 147 3.81 -22.36 -2.73
N ARG A 148 2.58 -21.87 -2.85
CA ARG A 148 1.94 -21.03 -1.84
C ARG A 148 1.82 -21.80 -0.52
N GLN A 149 2.37 -21.22 0.53
CA GLN A 149 2.28 -21.75 1.88
C GLN A 149 0.90 -21.50 2.47
N PRO A 150 0.46 -22.35 3.43
CA PRO A 150 -0.81 -22.16 4.13
C PRO A 150 -0.81 -20.91 5.02
N SER A 151 0.38 -20.42 5.37
CA SER A 151 0.60 -19.28 6.23
C SER A 151 0.59 -17.96 5.44
N SER A 152 -0.18 -16.97 5.92
CA SER A 152 -0.28 -15.65 5.28
C SER A 152 -0.47 -14.57 6.33
N VAL A 153 -0.12 -13.32 6.03
CA VAL A 153 -0.33 -12.20 6.96
C VAL A 153 -1.37 -11.27 6.39
N CYS A 154 -2.35 -10.91 7.21
CA CYS A 154 -3.41 -10.00 6.81
C CYS A 154 -3.60 -8.91 7.84
N PHE A 155 -3.50 -7.66 7.41
CA PHE A 155 -3.93 -6.52 8.20
C PHE A 155 -4.68 -5.51 7.34
N GLU A 156 -5.51 -4.71 7.98
CA GLU A 156 -6.28 -3.67 7.31
C GLU A 156 -6.13 -2.30 7.95
N ILE A 157 -6.20 -1.27 7.11
CA ILE A 157 -6.20 0.14 7.50
C ILE A 157 -7.50 0.74 6.98
N THR A 158 -8.24 1.43 7.86
CA THR A 158 -9.43 2.21 7.47
C THR A 158 -9.14 3.69 7.62
N GLY A 159 -9.70 4.50 6.72
CA GLY A 159 -9.49 5.95 6.74
C GLY A 159 -10.36 6.71 5.76
N ASP A 160 -10.41 8.02 5.91
CA ASP A 160 -11.10 8.92 4.97
C ASP A 160 -10.12 9.52 3.97
N ALA A 161 -10.51 9.53 2.69
CA ALA A 161 -9.77 10.19 1.63
C ALA A 161 -10.31 11.60 1.42
N GLU A 162 -9.43 12.59 1.55
CA GLU A 162 -9.75 13.99 1.32
C GLU A 162 -8.87 14.59 0.21
N LYS A 163 -9.52 15.32 -0.70
CA LYS A 163 -8.83 16.10 -1.73
C LYS A 163 -8.06 17.23 -1.06
N ILE A 164 -6.77 17.35 -1.39
CA ILE A 164 -5.98 18.50 -0.95
C ILE A 164 -6.49 19.73 -1.69
N LYS A 165 -6.98 20.74 -0.94
CA LYS A 165 -7.29 22.06 -1.49
C LYS A 165 -5.98 22.81 -1.64
N ASN A 166 -5.57 23.06 -2.89
CA ASN A 166 -4.53 24.05 -3.20
C ASN A 166 -5.05 25.47 -2.97
#